data_AF-A0A843K623-F1
#
_entry.id   AF-A0A843K623-F1
#
_cell.length_a   1.000
_cell.length_b   1.000
_cell.length_c   1.000
_cell.angle_alpha   90.00
_cell.angle_beta   90.00
_cell.angle_gamma   90.00
#
_symmetry.space_group_name_H-M   'P 1'
#
loop_
_entity.id
_entity.type
_entity.pdbx_description
1 polymer ?
#
loop_
_entity_poly.entity_id
_entity_poly.type
_entity_poly.pdbx_seq_one_letter_code
_entity_poly.pdbx_strand_id
1 'polypeptide(L)'
;MKKFDLNIETILENWDTHHAIREIIANALDEQMISNSQEFKIFKEYNAWHIRDYGRGITYEHFTQNENKEKLNREGVIGKFGIGLKDALATFDRKDVGVKIISKHGEFTTGKSTKEGFDEITTLHIFISPPQNTAFIGTEFVLSNINDSDIDKAKEMFLVFSHEREIEKTQYGTVLQKDSNRANIYINGVKVSTEDNFLFSYNITSLNSSIKKALNRERTNVGRSAYTERVKSILLSCNSWEVANALITDLGNFATGNKHDELNWIDVQEHTTKVYSKIEKVVFVTSSDIAKSADIIEEAKETGHTLFVIPENLKEKVHGTVTDDTTLISEAEVENNPEILSDLKDAGQYFIIVPDEIKEKAEEIKVETGNTVRDFDHYIEQRSQNFEFKFITLSQLSFNELNNYQLIEKIYSIIGGKPKNVNQVLISETMQRDAYSFSPAAGLFQGLEKRIIIKRSVLSNRQRFIAVFLHEIAHAISGATDSSRTFEDELTRLLGIFGEKSLSKGILDIFK
;
A
#
# COMPACT_ATOMS: atom_id res chain seq x y z
N MET A 1 -21.11 -57.84 2.09
CA MET A 1 -20.80 -56.41 2.26
C MET A 1 -19.47 -56.32 2.99
N LYS A 2 -18.44 -55.74 2.39
CA LYS A 2 -17.12 -55.61 3.04
C LYS A 2 -17.22 -54.49 4.07
N LYS A 3 -16.72 -54.71 5.29
CA LYS A 3 -16.72 -53.71 6.37
C LYS A 3 -15.30 -53.23 6.60
N PHE A 4 -15.13 -51.95 6.88
CA PHE A 4 -13.84 -51.34 7.18
C PHE A 4 -13.98 -50.51 8.46
N ASP A 5 -13.23 -50.86 9.51
CA ASP A 5 -13.23 -50.15 10.79
C ASP A 5 -12.50 -48.81 10.64
N LEU A 6 -13.16 -47.70 10.95
CA LEU A 6 -12.54 -46.38 10.90
C LEU A 6 -11.53 -46.17 12.05
N ASN A 7 -11.50 -47.03 13.08
CA ASN A 7 -10.58 -46.97 14.21
C ASN A 7 -10.44 -45.54 14.78
N ILE A 8 -11.57 -44.94 15.16
CA ILE A 8 -11.60 -43.58 15.70
C ILE A 8 -11.30 -43.66 17.20
N GLU A 9 -10.08 -43.27 17.61
CA GLU A 9 -9.62 -43.33 19.01
C GLU A 9 -10.13 -42.15 19.85
N THR A 10 -10.22 -40.95 19.25
CA THR A 10 -10.72 -39.73 19.89
C THR A 10 -11.67 -39.02 18.94
N ILE A 11 -12.93 -38.86 19.35
CA ILE A 11 -13.93 -38.09 18.60
C ILE A 11 -13.77 -36.62 18.99
N LEU A 12 -13.54 -35.75 18.02
CA LEU A 12 -13.49 -34.29 18.27
C LEU A 12 -14.88 -33.77 18.66
N GLU A 13 -15.16 -33.65 19.95
CA GLU A 13 -16.46 -33.20 20.47
C GLU A 13 -16.86 -31.79 20.00
N ASN A 14 -15.87 -30.95 19.65
CA ASN A 14 -16.04 -29.55 19.27
C ASN A 14 -16.52 -29.33 17.82
N TRP A 15 -16.61 -30.38 17.01
CA TRP A 15 -17.11 -30.24 15.63
C TRP A 15 -18.64 -30.16 15.59
N ASP A 16 -19.16 -29.40 14.63
CA ASP A 16 -20.57 -29.33 14.29
C ASP A 16 -20.77 -29.79 12.84
N THR A 17 -22.01 -29.98 12.40
CA THR A 17 -22.33 -30.48 11.06
C THR A 17 -21.65 -29.67 9.94
N HIS A 18 -21.63 -28.34 10.05
CA HIS A 18 -20.95 -27.47 9.08
C HIS A 18 -19.42 -27.67 9.04
N HIS A 19 -18.78 -28.02 10.16
CA HIS A 19 -17.34 -28.34 10.18
C HIS A 19 -17.04 -29.63 9.42
N ALA A 20 -17.92 -30.63 9.54
CA ALA A 20 -17.82 -31.87 8.78
C ALA A 20 -18.07 -31.64 7.28
N ILE A 21 -19.09 -30.84 6.92
CA ILE A 21 -19.34 -30.43 5.53
C ILE A 21 -18.14 -29.68 4.94
N ARG A 22 -17.56 -28.74 5.70
CA ARG A 22 -16.36 -27.99 5.30
C ARG A 22 -15.25 -28.94 4.87
N GLU A 23 -15.01 -30.00 5.63
CA GLU A 23 -13.97 -30.99 5.29
C GLU A 23 -14.26 -31.73 3.98
N ILE A 24 -15.53 -32.05 3.68
CA ILE A 24 -15.91 -32.65 2.39
C ILE A 24 -15.67 -31.68 1.24
N ILE A 25 -16.06 -30.41 1.39
CA ILE A 25 -15.83 -29.36 0.39
C ILE A 25 -14.33 -29.13 0.15
N ALA A 26 -13.54 -29.08 1.22
CA ALA A 26 -12.09 -28.93 1.13
C ALA A 26 -11.43 -30.08 0.34
N ASN A 27 -11.87 -31.32 0.55
CA ASN A 27 -11.37 -32.47 -0.19
C ASN A 27 -11.79 -32.44 -1.68
N ALA A 28 -12.98 -31.95 -2.00
CA ALA A 28 -13.42 -31.77 -3.39
C ALA A 28 -12.58 -30.69 -4.10
N LEU A 29 -12.31 -29.56 -3.43
CA LEU A 29 -11.44 -28.49 -3.94
C LEU A 29 -10.00 -28.97 -4.15
N ASP A 30 -9.44 -29.70 -3.19
CA ASP A 30 -8.12 -30.31 -3.31
C ASP A 30 -8.04 -31.23 -4.52
N GLU A 31 -9.05 -32.09 -4.69
CA GLU A 31 -9.05 -33.05 -5.79
C GLU A 31 -9.21 -32.33 -7.14
N GLN A 32 -10.01 -31.26 -7.23
CA GLN A 32 -10.10 -30.40 -8.41
C GLN A 32 -8.72 -29.84 -8.78
N MET A 33 -8.00 -29.28 -7.81
CA MET A 33 -6.65 -28.73 -7.99
C MET A 33 -5.63 -29.82 -8.36
N ILE A 34 -5.70 -31.00 -7.74
CA ILE A 34 -4.72 -32.07 -7.95
C ILE A 34 -4.88 -32.71 -9.33
N SER A 35 -6.14 -32.98 -9.71
CA SER A 35 -6.50 -33.68 -10.95
C SER A 35 -6.76 -32.76 -12.14
N ASN A 36 -6.77 -31.44 -11.92
CA ASN A 36 -7.20 -30.44 -12.91
C ASN A 36 -8.56 -30.79 -13.54
N SER A 37 -9.49 -31.25 -12.69
CA SER A 37 -10.82 -31.68 -13.12
C SER A 37 -11.81 -30.52 -13.19
N GLN A 38 -13.01 -30.81 -13.68
CA GLN A 38 -14.12 -29.85 -13.71
C GLN A 38 -14.48 -29.37 -12.30
N GLU A 39 -15.02 -28.14 -12.21
CA GLU A 39 -15.59 -27.57 -11.00
C GLU A 39 -16.56 -28.52 -10.29
N PHE A 40 -16.32 -28.74 -9.00
CA PHE A 40 -17.23 -29.51 -8.14
C PHE A 40 -18.58 -28.81 -8.00
N LYS A 41 -19.62 -29.58 -7.66
CA LYS A 41 -20.99 -29.08 -7.51
C LYS A 41 -21.54 -29.38 -6.13
N ILE A 42 -22.24 -28.41 -5.56
CA ILE A 42 -23.08 -28.58 -4.36
C ILE A 42 -24.53 -28.31 -4.76
N PHE A 43 -25.40 -29.30 -4.65
CA PHE A 43 -26.82 -29.18 -5.03
C PHE A 43 -27.72 -30.01 -4.12
N LYS A 44 -29.01 -29.68 -4.08
CA LYS A 44 -30.02 -30.39 -3.27
C LYS A 44 -30.95 -31.17 -4.18
N GLU A 45 -31.16 -32.46 -3.89
CA GLU A 45 -32.03 -33.35 -4.65
C GLU A 45 -32.83 -34.24 -3.69
N TYR A 46 -34.16 -34.36 -3.88
CA TYR A 46 -35.07 -35.20 -3.07
C TYR A 46 -34.81 -35.17 -1.54
N ASN A 47 -34.51 -33.99 -1.00
CA ASN A 47 -34.22 -33.74 0.42
C ASN A 47 -32.86 -34.23 0.95
N ALA A 48 -31.92 -34.53 0.06
CA ALA A 48 -30.51 -34.76 0.37
C ALA A 48 -29.64 -33.68 -0.28
N TRP A 49 -28.51 -33.37 0.35
CA TRP A 49 -27.47 -32.53 -0.22
C TRP A 49 -26.40 -33.38 -0.88
N HIS A 50 -26.00 -32.97 -2.08
CA HIS A 50 -25.01 -33.64 -2.89
C HIS A 50 -23.79 -32.73 -3.02
N ILE A 51 -22.61 -33.25 -2.69
CA ILE A 51 -21.31 -32.60 -2.93
C ILE A 51 -20.53 -33.52 -3.86
N ARG A 52 -20.33 -33.07 -5.10
CA ARG A 52 -19.77 -33.90 -6.16
C ARG A 52 -18.54 -33.26 -6.78
N ASP A 53 -17.41 -33.95 -6.70
CA ASP A 53 -16.21 -33.64 -7.49
C ASP A 53 -16.20 -34.45 -8.79
N TYR A 54 -15.29 -34.10 -9.70
CA TYR A 54 -15.06 -34.78 -10.98
C TYR A 54 -13.63 -35.32 -11.11
N GLY A 55 -13.00 -35.60 -9.97
CA GLY A 55 -11.62 -36.06 -9.90
C GLY A 55 -11.45 -37.56 -10.10
N ARG A 56 -10.42 -38.12 -9.45
CA ARG A 56 -10.03 -39.52 -9.65
C ARG A 56 -11.00 -40.50 -8.99
N GLY A 57 -11.76 -40.06 -7.98
CA GLY A 57 -12.73 -40.84 -7.22
C GLY A 57 -12.13 -41.47 -5.96
N ILE A 58 -12.90 -41.47 -4.86
CA ILE A 58 -12.45 -42.04 -3.58
C ILE A 58 -12.34 -43.57 -3.65
N THR A 59 -11.32 -44.14 -3.00
CA THR A 59 -11.12 -45.59 -2.83
C THR A 59 -11.22 -45.94 -1.33
N TYR A 60 -11.33 -47.22 -0.99
CA TYR A 60 -11.39 -47.63 0.42
C TYR A 60 -10.10 -47.28 1.19
N GLU A 61 -8.96 -47.15 0.50
CA GLU A 61 -7.66 -46.81 1.09
C GLU A 61 -7.62 -45.38 1.62
N HIS A 62 -8.43 -44.48 1.06
CA HIS A 62 -8.56 -43.11 1.55
C HIS A 62 -9.27 -42.99 2.91
N PHE A 63 -9.91 -44.06 3.40
CA PHE A 63 -10.43 -44.13 4.77
C PHE A 63 -9.39 -44.67 5.77
N THR A 64 -8.17 -45.05 5.33
CA THR A 64 -7.09 -45.45 6.23
C THR A 64 -6.39 -44.23 6.83
N GLN A 65 -5.84 -44.36 8.04
CA GLN A 65 -5.12 -43.27 8.73
C GLN A 65 -3.68 -43.22 8.25
N ASN A 66 -3.46 -42.66 7.06
CA ASN A 66 -2.12 -42.43 6.54
C ASN A 66 -2.04 -41.03 5.94
N GLU A 67 -0.96 -40.31 6.25
CA GLU A 67 -0.65 -39.04 5.59
C GLU A 67 -0.55 -39.26 4.08
N ASN A 68 -1.35 -38.54 3.30
CA ASN A 68 -1.27 -38.64 1.86
C ASN A 68 0.00 -37.89 1.39
N LYS A 69 1.05 -38.65 1.08
CA LYS A 69 2.34 -38.12 0.59
C LYS A 69 2.19 -37.23 -0.64
N GLU A 70 1.15 -37.42 -1.45
CA GLU A 70 0.86 -36.59 -2.62
C GLU A 70 0.42 -35.17 -2.22
N LYS A 71 -0.38 -35.04 -1.14
CA LYS A 71 -0.85 -33.74 -0.62
C LYS A 71 0.25 -32.97 0.15
N LEU A 72 1.24 -33.68 0.71
CA LEU A 72 2.37 -33.07 1.43
C LEU A 72 3.34 -32.31 0.50
N ASN A 73 3.46 -32.74 -0.76
CA ASN A 73 4.45 -32.22 -1.71
C ASN A 73 3.90 -31.16 -2.68
N ARG A 74 2.59 -30.87 -2.66
CA ARG A 74 2.00 -29.81 -3.50
C ARG A 74 1.68 -28.55 -2.69
N GLU A 75 2.06 -27.41 -3.24
CA GLU A 75 1.63 -26.10 -2.73
C GLU A 75 0.16 -25.82 -3.10
N GLY A 76 -0.55 -25.06 -2.28
CA GLY A 76 -1.96 -24.69 -2.53
C GLY A 76 -3.04 -25.68 -2.08
N VAL A 77 -2.69 -26.90 -1.64
CA VAL A 77 -3.66 -27.89 -1.11
C VAL A 77 -4.13 -27.48 0.30
N ILE A 78 -5.43 -27.60 0.54
CA ILE A 78 -6.15 -27.27 1.76
C ILE A 78 -5.96 -28.36 2.82
N GLY A 79 -6.27 -29.62 2.50
CA GLY A 79 -6.20 -30.74 3.42
C GLY A 79 -4.82 -31.40 3.42
N LYS A 80 -4.10 -31.37 4.55
CA LYS A 80 -2.75 -31.99 4.66
C LYS A 80 -2.65 -33.17 5.62
N PHE A 81 -3.59 -33.26 6.56
CA PHE A 81 -3.58 -34.29 7.59
C PHE A 81 -4.69 -35.28 7.26
N GLY A 82 -4.33 -36.51 6.86
CA GLY A 82 -5.24 -37.58 6.41
C GLY A 82 -6.19 -38.12 7.49
N ILE A 83 -6.67 -37.26 8.39
CA ILE A 83 -7.54 -37.52 9.54
C ILE A 83 -8.90 -36.83 9.35
N GLY A 84 -8.95 -35.69 8.64
CA GLY A 84 -10.16 -34.87 8.53
C GLY A 84 -11.40 -35.62 8.03
N LEU A 85 -11.26 -36.48 7.02
CA LEU A 85 -12.38 -37.26 6.50
C LEU A 85 -12.99 -38.20 7.55
N LYS A 86 -12.18 -38.80 8.43
CA LYS A 86 -12.69 -39.67 9.50
C LYS A 86 -13.46 -38.86 10.53
N ASP A 87 -12.94 -37.70 10.91
CA ASP A 87 -13.59 -36.81 11.89
C ASP A 87 -14.90 -36.26 11.34
N ALA A 88 -14.97 -35.96 10.03
CA ALA A 88 -16.18 -35.58 9.36
C ALA A 88 -17.24 -36.70 9.43
N LEU A 89 -16.86 -37.94 9.09
CA LEU A 89 -17.76 -39.10 9.15
C LEU A 89 -18.20 -39.43 10.58
N ALA A 90 -17.30 -39.30 11.56
CA ALA A 90 -17.61 -39.45 12.98
C ALA A 90 -18.62 -38.40 13.46
N THR A 91 -18.42 -37.15 13.03
CA THR A 91 -19.31 -36.03 13.35
C THR A 91 -20.68 -36.23 12.73
N PHE A 92 -20.76 -36.70 11.48
CA PHE A 92 -22.02 -37.02 10.83
C PHE A 92 -22.79 -38.12 11.57
N ASP A 93 -22.15 -39.22 11.99
CA ASP A 93 -22.81 -40.27 12.81
C ASP A 93 -23.34 -39.70 14.14
N ARG A 94 -22.53 -38.87 14.84
CA ARG A 94 -22.93 -38.26 16.12
C ARG A 94 -24.13 -37.31 15.97
N LYS A 95 -24.27 -36.65 14.82
CA LYS A 95 -25.33 -35.68 14.52
C LYS A 95 -26.51 -36.32 13.77
N ASP A 96 -26.55 -37.65 13.65
CA ASP A 96 -27.59 -38.40 12.94
C ASP A 96 -27.75 -37.99 11.46
N VAL A 97 -26.63 -37.68 10.82
CA VAL A 97 -26.55 -37.34 9.39
C VAL A 97 -26.26 -38.61 8.60
N GLY A 98 -27.16 -38.95 7.68
CA GLY A 98 -26.98 -40.10 6.79
C GLY A 98 -25.93 -39.78 5.72
N VAL A 99 -24.90 -40.61 5.58
CA VAL A 99 -23.82 -40.43 4.59
C VAL A 99 -23.79 -41.60 3.62
N LYS A 100 -23.90 -41.29 2.33
CA LYS A 100 -23.64 -42.20 1.22
C LYS A 100 -22.62 -41.59 0.28
N ILE A 101 -21.58 -42.33 -0.08
CA ILE A 101 -20.48 -41.87 -0.94
C ILE A 101 -20.45 -42.75 -2.18
N ILE A 102 -20.45 -42.13 -3.35
CA ILE A 102 -20.50 -42.80 -4.66
C ILE A 102 -19.21 -42.50 -5.42
N SER A 103 -18.57 -43.53 -5.95
CA SER A 103 -17.37 -43.45 -6.77
C SER A 103 -17.33 -44.62 -7.75
N LYS A 104 -16.51 -44.52 -8.81
CA LYS A 104 -16.24 -45.66 -9.71
C LYS A 104 -15.63 -46.87 -9.00
N HIS A 105 -15.10 -46.68 -7.80
CA HIS A 105 -14.46 -47.71 -6.99
C HIS A 105 -15.42 -48.40 -6.01
N GLY A 106 -16.62 -47.88 -5.80
CA GLY A 106 -17.59 -48.45 -4.89
C GLY A 106 -18.65 -47.45 -4.41
N GLU A 107 -19.65 -48.01 -3.73
CA GLU A 107 -20.58 -47.24 -2.89
C GLU A 107 -20.24 -47.48 -1.42
N PHE A 108 -20.13 -46.41 -0.65
CA PHE A 108 -19.70 -46.42 0.74
C PHE A 108 -20.78 -45.81 1.63
N THR A 109 -21.14 -46.48 2.72
CA THR A 109 -22.09 -45.97 3.73
C THR A 109 -21.52 -46.14 5.13
N THR A 110 -21.86 -45.25 6.05
CA THR A 110 -21.47 -45.37 7.47
C THR A 110 -22.44 -46.25 8.25
N GLY A 111 -21.96 -46.91 9.30
CA GLY A 111 -22.81 -47.53 10.30
C GLY A 111 -22.01 -48.27 11.38
N LYS A 112 -22.70 -48.75 12.41
CA LYS A 112 -22.07 -49.37 13.58
C LYS A 112 -21.99 -50.89 13.42
N SER A 113 -20.83 -51.45 13.76
CA SER A 113 -20.59 -52.91 13.78
C SER A 113 -19.63 -53.25 14.92
N THR A 114 -19.64 -54.51 15.36
CA THR A 114 -18.66 -55.02 16.32
C THR A 114 -17.26 -55.00 15.70
N LYS A 115 -16.26 -54.62 16.51
CA LYS A 115 -14.86 -54.58 16.12
C LYS A 115 -14.33 -56.01 15.96
N GLU A 116 -13.60 -56.27 14.88
CA GLU A 116 -13.04 -57.59 14.60
C GLU A 116 -12.06 -58.00 15.71
N GLY A 117 -12.35 -59.10 16.41
CA GLY A 117 -11.56 -59.59 17.55
C GLY A 117 -11.98 -59.02 18.92
N PHE A 118 -12.98 -58.15 19.00
CA PHE A 118 -13.53 -57.60 20.25
C PHE A 118 -15.06 -57.49 20.17
N ASP A 119 -15.76 -58.59 20.49
CA ASP A 119 -17.22 -58.68 20.35
C ASP A 119 -18.01 -57.68 21.23
N GLU A 120 -17.38 -57.16 22.28
CA GLU A 120 -18.00 -56.18 23.20
C GLU A 120 -17.83 -54.73 22.76
N ILE A 121 -17.02 -54.45 21.73
CA ILE A 121 -16.73 -53.07 21.29
C ILE A 121 -17.44 -52.81 19.96
N THR A 122 -18.40 -51.87 19.97
CA THR A 122 -19.06 -51.38 18.76
C THR A 122 -18.36 -50.12 18.26
N THR A 123 -17.84 -50.14 17.04
CA THR A 123 -17.16 -48.98 16.42
C THR A 123 -17.84 -48.56 15.11
N LEU A 124 -17.55 -47.35 14.66
CA LEU A 124 -18.03 -46.83 13.38
C LEU A 124 -17.26 -47.48 12.23
N HIS A 125 -18.00 -48.08 11.30
CA HIS A 125 -17.47 -48.75 10.13
C HIS A 125 -17.95 -48.08 8.84
N ILE A 126 -17.14 -48.19 7.80
CA ILE A 126 -17.56 -47.99 6.42
C ILE A 126 -17.95 -49.32 5.83
N PHE A 127 -19.18 -49.40 5.34
CA PHE A 127 -19.66 -50.51 4.56
C PHE A 127 -19.43 -50.23 3.09
N ILE A 128 -18.83 -51.21 2.41
CA ILE A 128 -18.40 -51.10 1.01
C ILE A 128 -19.23 -52.06 0.17
N SER A 129 -19.88 -51.48 -0.84
CA SER A 129 -20.62 -52.18 -1.89
C SER A 129 -19.96 -51.95 -3.26
N PRO A 130 -20.10 -52.90 -4.21
CA PRO A 130 -19.59 -52.72 -5.57
C PRO A 130 -20.15 -51.43 -6.23
N PRO A 131 -19.39 -50.78 -7.12
CA PRO A 131 -19.86 -49.57 -7.80
C PRO A 131 -21.07 -49.89 -8.68
N GLN A 132 -22.11 -49.06 -8.61
CA GLN A 132 -23.26 -49.17 -9.51
C GLN A 132 -22.91 -48.76 -10.95
N ASN A 133 -21.93 -47.86 -11.11
CA ASN A 133 -21.44 -47.38 -12.39
C ASN A 133 -19.91 -47.27 -12.38
N THR A 134 -19.22 -48.14 -13.12
CA THR A 134 -17.75 -48.14 -13.22
C THR A 134 -17.21 -47.03 -14.12
N ALA A 135 -18.06 -46.38 -14.93
CA ALA A 135 -17.72 -45.21 -15.72
C ALA A 135 -17.98 -43.89 -14.97
N PHE A 136 -18.33 -43.94 -13.68
CA PHE A 136 -18.53 -42.75 -12.85
C PHE A 136 -17.23 -41.93 -12.77
N ILE A 137 -17.34 -40.61 -12.83
CA ILE A 137 -16.20 -39.69 -12.76
C ILE A 137 -16.33 -38.88 -11.48
N GLY A 138 -15.27 -38.90 -10.66
CA GLY A 138 -15.18 -38.23 -9.37
C GLY A 138 -15.76 -39.00 -8.19
N THR A 139 -16.03 -38.25 -7.12
CA THR A 139 -16.71 -38.72 -5.91
C THR A 139 -17.96 -37.87 -5.67
N GLU A 140 -19.04 -38.49 -5.20
CA GLU A 140 -20.25 -37.81 -4.79
C GLU A 140 -20.64 -38.20 -3.36
N PHE A 141 -20.68 -37.22 -2.47
CA PHE A 141 -21.22 -37.34 -1.12
C PHE A 141 -22.69 -36.94 -1.13
N VAL A 142 -23.55 -37.89 -0.78
CA VAL A 142 -24.99 -37.70 -0.57
C VAL A 142 -25.25 -37.67 0.93
N LEU A 143 -25.65 -36.51 1.42
CA LEU A 143 -25.85 -36.22 2.83
C LEU A 143 -27.35 -36.03 3.10
N SER A 144 -27.91 -36.87 3.95
CA SER A 144 -29.31 -36.85 4.36
C SER A 144 -29.46 -36.30 5.78
N ASN A 145 -30.61 -35.71 6.10
CA ASN A 145 -30.88 -35.11 7.42
C ASN A 145 -29.93 -33.94 7.76
N ILE A 146 -29.63 -33.08 6.77
CA ILE A 146 -28.85 -31.86 6.94
C ILE A 146 -29.75 -30.62 6.77
N ASN A 147 -29.55 -29.64 7.64
CA ASN A 147 -30.18 -28.33 7.51
C ASN A 147 -29.46 -27.49 6.45
N ASP A 148 -30.22 -26.75 5.64
CA ASP A 148 -29.65 -25.87 4.61
C ASP A 148 -28.69 -24.83 5.22
N SER A 149 -28.99 -24.35 6.44
CA SER A 149 -28.11 -23.44 7.17
C SER A 149 -26.71 -24.00 7.48
N ASP A 150 -26.55 -25.32 7.62
CA ASP A 150 -25.24 -25.93 7.87
C ASP A 150 -24.40 -25.98 6.58
N ILE A 151 -25.05 -26.13 5.42
CA ILE A 151 -24.41 -26.04 4.10
C ILE A 151 -23.96 -24.60 3.84
N ASP A 152 -24.82 -23.63 4.12
CA ASP A 152 -24.50 -22.21 3.92
C ASP A 152 -23.34 -21.77 4.83
N LYS A 153 -23.38 -22.12 6.12
CA LYS A 153 -22.26 -21.90 7.05
C LYS A 153 -20.95 -22.54 6.57
N ALA A 154 -21.02 -23.73 5.98
CA ALA A 154 -19.83 -24.39 5.45
C ALA A 154 -19.28 -23.67 4.21
N LYS A 155 -20.16 -23.19 3.31
CA LYS A 155 -19.77 -22.40 2.13
C LYS A 155 -19.09 -21.08 2.53
N GLU A 156 -19.60 -20.38 3.54
CA GLU A 156 -19.00 -19.14 4.07
C GLU A 156 -17.55 -19.29 4.55
N MET A 157 -17.05 -20.52 4.72
CA MET A 157 -15.67 -20.80 5.11
C MET A 157 -14.71 -20.86 3.92
N PHE A 158 -15.16 -20.66 2.68
CA PHE A 158 -14.31 -20.70 1.49
C PHE A 158 -14.40 -19.44 0.65
N LEU A 159 -13.25 -19.01 0.14
CA LEU A 159 -13.12 -17.85 -0.74
C LEU A 159 -13.95 -18.02 -2.03
N VAL A 160 -14.02 -19.23 -2.59
CA VAL A 160 -14.75 -19.52 -3.84
C VAL A 160 -16.25 -19.23 -3.76
N PHE A 161 -16.81 -19.24 -2.54
CA PHE A 161 -18.22 -18.91 -2.31
C PHE A 161 -18.40 -17.49 -1.76
N SER A 162 -17.31 -16.76 -1.53
CA SER A 162 -17.38 -15.36 -1.14
C SER A 162 -17.62 -14.47 -2.37
N HIS A 163 -18.17 -13.28 -2.14
CA HIS A 163 -18.30 -12.25 -3.17
C HIS A 163 -17.12 -11.26 -3.15
N GLU A 164 -16.02 -11.63 -2.50
CA GLU A 164 -14.84 -10.77 -2.34
C GLU A 164 -14.01 -10.77 -3.64
N ARG A 165 -13.98 -9.62 -4.33
CA ARG A 165 -13.22 -9.44 -5.57
C ARG A 165 -11.71 -9.44 -5.29
N GLU A 166 -10.95 -10.16 -6.12
CA GLU A 166 -9.48 -10.10 -6.10
C GLU A 166 -9.01 -8.73 -6.63
N ILE A 167 -8.27 -7.99 -5.80
CA ILE A 167 -7.69 -6.68 -6.17
C ILE A 167 -6.29 -6.88 -6.76
N GLU A 168 -5.43 -7.64 -6.07
CA GLU A 168 -4.06 -7.85 -6.52
C GLU A 168 -3.50 -9.20 -6.06
N LYS A 169 -2.81 -9.91 -6.97
CA LYS A 169 -2.07 -11.15 -6.69
C LYS A 169 -0.58 -10.88 -6.57
N THR A 170 -0.01 -11.29 -5.43
CA THR A 170 1.43 -11.24 -5.14
C THR A 170 2.01 -12.64 -5.01
N GLN A 171 3.34 -12.75 -4.95
CA GLN A 171 4.03 -14.02 -4.68
C GLN A 171 3.65 -14.67 -3.33
N TYR A 172 3.11 -13.89 -2.40
CA TYR A 172 2.82 -14.33 -1.03
C TYR A 172 1.34 -14.67 -0.81
N GLY A 173 0.47 -14.11 -1.63
CA GLY A 173 -0.98 -14.16 -1.48
C GLY A 173 -1.69 -13.10 -2.29
N THR A 174 -2.99 -12.97 -2.06
CA THR A 174 -3.89 -12.09 -2.80
C THR A 174 -4.54 -11.10 -1.84
N VAL A 175 -4.61 -9.84 -2.23
CA VAL A 175 -5.42 -8.80 -1.56
C VAL A 175 -6.82 -8.84 -2.15
N LEU A 176 -7.83 -8.85 -1.28
CA LEU A 176 -9.23 -8.99 -1.64
C LEU A 176 -10.02 -7.79 -1.14
N GLN A 177 -11.02 -7.37 -1.93
CA GLN A 177 -12.00 -6.39 -1.50
C GLN A 177 -12.91 -7.00 -0.44
N LYS A 178 -12.95 -6.41 0.76
CA LYS A 178 -13.86 -6.89 1.81
C LYS A 178 -15.32 -6.63 1.41
N ASP A 179 -16.15 -7.65 1.53
CA ASP A 179 -17.60 -7.59 1.26
C ASP A 179 -18.40 -7.28 2.55
N SER A 180 -17.76 -7.43 3.71
CA SER A 180 -18.39 -7.22 5.01
C SER A 180 -17.62 -6.18 5.85
N ASN A 181 -18.20 -5.80 6.99
CA ASN A 181 -17.52 -4.90 7.93
C ASN A 181 -16.23 -5.53 8.54
N ARG A 182 -16.12 -6.86 8.49
CA ARG A 182 -14.94 -7.59 8.95
C ARG A 182 -14.15 -8.07 7.74
N ALA A 183 -12.83 -7.97 7.83
CA ALA A 183 -11.94 -8.60 6.89
C ALA A 183 -11.85 -10.10 7.16
N ASN A 184 -11.77 -10.88 6.09
CA ASN A 184 -11.56 -12.32 6.14
C ASN A 184 -10.10 -12.66 5.85
N ILE A 185 -9.55 -13.59 6.63
CA ILE A 185 -8.21 -14.15 6.40
C ILE A 185 -8.38 -15.58 5.91
N TYR A 186 -7.97 -15.81 4.67
CA TYR A 186 -7.94 -17.12 4.05
C TYR A 186 -6.51 -17.65 3.95
N ILE A 187 -6.39 -18.97 4.00
CA ILE A 187 -5.18 -19.71 3.68
C ILE A 187 -5.56 -20.72 2.62
N ASN A 188 -4.94 -20.63 1.43
CA ASN A 188 -5.27 -21.46 0.27
C ASN A 188 -6.78 -21.49 -0.02
N GLY A 189 -7.46 -20.35 0.13
CA GLY A 189 -8.90 -20.23 -0.11
C GLY A 189 -9.81 -20.71 1.03
N VAL A 190 -9.27 -21.18 2.17
CA VAL A 190 -10.07 -21.50 3.37
C VAL A 190 -9.96 -20.42 4.41
N LYS A 191 -11.10 -19.95 4.91
CA LYS A 191 -11.21 -18.95 5.96
C LYS A 191 -10.71 -19.52 7.28
N VAL A 192 -9.72 -18.86 7.87
CA VAL A 192 -9.07 -19.26 9.13
C VAL A 192 -9.20 -18.23 10.25
N SER A 193 -9.55 -16.99 9.91
CA SER A 193 -9.79 -15.90 10.87
C SER A 193 -10.61 -14.78 10.25
N THR A 194 -11.05 -13.85 11.11
CA THR A 194 -11.70 -12.59 10.74
C THR A 194 -11.10 -11.46 11.58
N GLU A 195 -10.86 -10.31 10.96
CA GLU A 195 -10.33 -9.12 11.62
C GLU A 195 -11.32 -7.95 11.50
N ASP A 196 -11.53 -7.24 12.61
CA ASP A 196 -12.54 -6.18 12.68
C ASP A 196 -12.07 -4.87 12.05
N ASN A 197 -10.77 -4.57 12.17
CA ASN A 197 -10.19 -3.28 11.82
C ASN A 197 -9.18 -3.37 10.66
N PHE A 198 -9.31 -4.38 9.81
CA PHE A 198 -8.54 -4.48 8.58
C PHE A 198 -9.30 -3.81 7.43
N LEU A 199 -8.56 -3.11 6.58
CA LEU A 199 -9.06 -2.45 5.38
C LEU A 199 -9.41 -3.47 4.29
N PHE A 200 -8.64 -4.55 4.17
CA PHE A 200 -8.80 -5.58 3.15
C PHE A 200 -8.95 -6.98 3.72
N SER A 201 -9.56 -7.87 2.94
CA SER A 201 -9.48 -9.31 3.14
C SER A 201 -8.22 -9.88 2.47
N TYR A 202 -7.70 -11.01 2.94
CA TYR A 202 -6.43 -11.55 2.44
C TYR A 202 -6.52 -13.06 2.21
N ASN A 203 -6.02 -13.53 1.06
CA ASN A 203 -5.82 -14.95 0.81
C ASN A 203 -4.32 -15.28 0.73
N ILE A 204 -3.82 -15.96 1.74
CA ILE A 204 -2.41 -16.36 1.84
C ILE A 204 -2.22 -17.68 1.08
N THR A 205 -1.39 -17.64 0.03
CA THR A 205 -1.05 -18.82 -0.78
C THR A 205 0.34 -19.37 -0.44
N SER A 206 1.28 -18.50 -0.02
CA SER A 206 2.63 -18.90 0.39
C SER A 206 2.77 -19.02 1.92
N LEU A 207 2.88 -20.24 2.43
CA LEU A 207 2.87 -20.52 3.87
C LEU A 207 4.26 -20.35 4.50
N ASN A 208 4.39 -19.45 5.48
CA ASN A 208 5.60 -19.34 6.31
C ASN A 208 5.63 -20.40 7.43
N SER A 209 6.76 -20.50 8.15
CA SER A 209 6.93 -21.48 9.25
C SER A 209 5.97 -21.26 10.42
N SER A 210 5.54 -20.01 10.66
CA SER A 210 4.58 -19.64 11.71
C SER A 210 3.18 -20.19 11.43
N ILE A 211 2.69 -19.96 10.20
CA ILE A 211 1.40 -20.47 9.71
C ILE A 211 1.38 -22.00 9.70
N LYS A 212 2.45 -22.65 9.20
CA LYS A 212 2.58 -24.11 9.22
C LYS A 212 2.47 -24.66 10.65
N LYS A 213 3.16 -24.05 11.62
CA LYS A 213 3.06 -24.43 13.04
C LYS A 213 1.67 -24.21 13.62
N ALA A 214 0.97 -23.15 13.22
CA ALA A 214 -0.38 -22.86 13.71
C ALA A 214 -1.42 -23.87 13.18
N LEU A 215 -1.31 -24.24 11.90
CA LEU A 215 -2.19 -25.22 11.25
C LEU A 215 -2.00 -26.65 11.81
N ASN A 216 -0.76 -27.03 12.14
CA ASN A 216 -0.44 -28.36 12.68
C ASN A 216 -1.05 -28.64 14.06
N ARG A 217 -1.64 -27.66 14.75
CA ARG A 217 -2.19 -27.84 16.11
C ARG A 217 -3.66 -28.26 16.13
N GLU A 218 -4.22 -28.75 15.02
CA GLU A 218 -5.64 -29.15 14.87
C GLU A 218 -6.64 -28.05 15.28
N ARG A 219 -6.24 -26.78 15.17
CA ARG A 219 -7.10 -25.65 15.52
C ARG A 219 -7.86 -25.21 14.28
N THR A 220 -9.17 -25.03 14.42
CA THR A 220 -10.03 -24.45 13.39
C THR A 220 -9.68 -23.00 13.08
N ASN A 221 -9.10 -22.27 14.04
CA ASN A 221 -8.73 -20.86 13.90
C ASN A 221 -7.24 -20.62 14.09
N VAL A 222 -6.69 -19.72 13.26
CA VAL A 222 -5.29 -19.28 13.31
C VAL A 222 -5.21 -17.91 13.99
N GLY A 223 -4.43 -17.80 15.05
CA GLY A 223 -4.26 -16.54 15.77
C GLY A 223 -3.53 -15.47 14.94
N ARG A 224 -3.85 -14.20 15.19
CA ARG A 224 -3.32 -13.04 14.45
C ARG A 224 -1.81 -13.03 14.28
N SER A 225 -1.08 -13.32 15.35
CA SER A 225 0.39 -13.37 15.33
C SER A 225 0.98 -14.35 14.31
N ALA A 226 0.24 -15.37 13.89
CA ALA A 226 0.74 -16.34 12.92
C ALA A 226 0.75 -15.80 11.49
N TYR A 227 -0.26 -15.02 11.09
CA TYR A 227 -0.42 -14.55 9.72
C TYR A 227 -0.01 -13.08 9.50
N THR A 228 0.12 -12.26 10.56
CA THR A 228 0.49 -10.83 10.47
C THR A 228 1.70 -10.57 9.58
N GLU A 229 2.78 -11.32 9.77
CA GLU A 229 4.03 -11.14 9.00
C GLU A 229 3.80 -11.38 7.50
N ARG A 230 2.97 -12.36 7.17
CA ARG A 230 2.66 -12.72 5.79
C ARG A 230 1.71 -11.71 5.15
N VAL A 231 0.73 -11.20 5.89
CA VAL A 231 -0.12 -10.07 5.43
C VAL A 231 0.72 -8.84 5.13
N LYS A 232 1.66 -8.50 6.03
CA LYS A 232 2.62 -7.41 5.79
C LYS A 232 3.46 -7.66 4.53
N SER A 233 3.98 -8.87 4.34
CA SER A 233 4.72 -9.25 3.13
C SER A 233 3.89 -9.10 1.85
N ILE A 234 2.60 -9.45 1.88
CA ILE A 234 1.67 -9.25 0.75
C ILE A 234 1.60 -7.76 0.42
N LEU A 235 1.29 -6.91 1.40
CA LEU A 235 1.17 -5.46 1.20
C LEU A 235 2.45 -4.80 0.70
N LEU A 236 3.61 -5.21 1.22
CA LEU A 236 4.92 -4.71 0.76
C LEU A 236 5.28 -5.18 -0.66
N SER A 237 4.59 -6.18 -1.19
CA SER A 237 4.77 -6.67 -2.56
C SER A 237 3.69 -6.14 -3.51
N CYS A 238 2.72 -5.36 -3.02
CA CYS A 238 1.63 -4.81 -3.82
C CYS A 238 2.10 -3.59 -4.62
N ASN A 239 1.70 -3.52 -5.88
CA ASN A 239 1.99 -2.43 -6.81
C ASN A 239 0.72 -1.95 -7.53
N SER A 240 -0.48 -2.34 -7.11
CA SER A 240 -1.73 -1.83 -7.67
C SER A 240 -2.05 -0.42 -7.17
N TRP A 241 -2.53 0.43 -8.09
CA TRP A 241 -3.11 1.73 -7.74
C TRP A 241 -4.27 1.59 -6.76
N GLU A 242 -5.15 0.60 -6.93
CA GLU A 242 -6.34 0.44 -6.07
C GLU A 242 -5.94 0.23 -4.60
N VAL A 243 -4.94 -0.63 -4.34
CA VAL A 243 -4.43 -0.91 -2.99
C VAL A 243 -3.76 0.32 -2.41
N ALA A 244 -2.90 0.98 -3.20
CA ALA A 244 -2.17 2.17 -2.77
C ALA A 244 -3.12 3.34 -2.45
N ASN A 245 -4.10 3.59 -3.32
CA ASN A 245 -5.08 4.65 -3.18
C ASN A 245 -5.96 4.47 -1.95
N ALA A 246 -6.43 3.24 -1.69
CA ALA A 246 -7.22 2.94 -0.51
C ALA A 246 -6.43 3.14 0.79
N LEU A 247 -5.17 2.68 0.84
CA LEU A 247 -4.29 2.87 2.01
C LEU A 247 -3.91 4.34 2.24
N ILE A 248 -3.62 5.10 1.17
CA ILE A 248 -3.29 6.54 1.28
C ILE A 248 -4.51 7.35 1.71
N THR A 249 -5.70 7.02 1.19
CA THR A 249 -6.95 7.67 1.62
C THR A 249 -7.22 7.41 3.10
N ASP A 250 -7.01 6.17 3.56
CA ASP A 250 -7.14 5.81 4.98
C ASP A 250 -6.09 6.53 5.85
N LEU A 251 -4.86 6.68 5.35
CA LEU A 251 -3.79 7.41 6.03
C LEU A 251 -4.11 8.90 6.17
N GLY A 252 -4.66 9.53 5.14
CA GLY A 252 -5.08 10.94 5.17
C GLY A 252 -6.17 11.22 6.20
N ASN A 253 -6.95 10.21 6.58
CA ASN A 253 -7.98 10.31 7.60
C ASN A 253 -7.45 10.15 9.04
N PHE A 254 -6.13 10.10 9.28
CA PHE A 254 -5.59 9.83 10.63
C PHE A 254 -6.07 10.81 11.71
N ALA A 255 -6.37 12.06 11.34
CA ALA A 255 -6.89 13.09 12.26
C ALA A 255 -8.27 12.73 12.84
N THR A 256 -9.03 11.84 12.19
CA THR A 256 -10.34 11.37 12.64
C THR A 256 -10.29 10.19 13.61
N GLY A 257 -9.11 9.59 13.82
CA GLY A 257 -8.88 8.51 14.78
C GLY A 257 -9.32 7.11 14.31
N ASN A 258 -9.99 6.99 13.16
CA ASN A 258 -10.38 5.71 12.58
C ASN A 258 -9.31 5.23 11.58
N LYS A 259 -8.24 4.64 12.11
CA LYS A 259 -7.13 4.10 11.33
C LYS A 259 -7.21 2.58 11.30
N HIS A 260 -7.11 1.98 10.11
CA HIS A 260 -7.04 0.52 10.00
C HIS A 260 -5.67 -0.01 10.46
N ASP A 261 -5.67 -1.24 10.95
CA ASP A 261 -4.52 -1.81 11.63
C ASP A 261 -3.30 -2.01 10.73
N GLU A 262 -3.49 -2.17 9.42
CA GLU A 262 -2.42 -2.27 8.42
C GLU A 262 -1.52 -1.05 8.43
N LEU A 263 -2.12 0.13 8.63
CA LEU A 263 -1.37 1.38 8.69
C LEU A 263 -0.58 1.51 10.00
N ASN A 264 -0.74 0.63 11.00
CA ASN A 264 0.16 0.65 12.16
C ASN A 264 1.59 0.19 11.80
N TRP A 265 1.77 -0.45 10.64
CA TRP A 265 3.09 -0.83 10.15
C TRP A 265 3.70 0.31 9.32
N ILE A 266 4.74 0.95 9.87
CA ILE A 266 5.40 2.08 9.21
C ILE A 266 5.97 1.71 7.83
N ASP A 267 6.44 0.49 7.66
CA ASP A 267 6.98 0.02 6.38
C ASP A 267 5.88 -0.08 5.31
N VAL A 268 4.63 -0.39 5.71
CA VAL A 268 3.49 -0.38 4.80
C VAL A 268 3.13 1.04 4.40
N GLN A 269 3.12 2.00 5.34
CA GLN A 269 2.90 3.41 5.02
C GLN A 269 3.96 3.92 4.04
N GLU A 270 5.24 3.61 4.29
CA GLU A 270 6.37 4.00 3.45
C GLU A 270 6.24 3.42 2.04
N HIS A 271 5.97 2.12 1.93
CA HIS A 271 5.75 1.46 0.64
C HIS A 271 4.57 2.06 -0.13
N THR A 272 3.44 2.26 0.56
CA THR A 272 2.24 2.85 -0.04
C THR A 272 2.52 4.24 -0.59
N THR A 273 3.24 5.07 0.17
CA THR A 273 3.66 6.42 -0.26
C THR A 273 4.50 6.38 -1.52
N LYS A 274 5.46 5.44 -1.61
CA LYS A 274 6.32 5.26 -2.80
C LYS A 274 5.54 4.80 -4.02
N VAL A 275 4.64 3.84 -3.86
CA VAL A 275 3.81 3.34 -4.96
C VAL A 275 2.89 4.46 -5.45
N TYR A 276 2.21 5.16 -4.54
CA TYR A 276 1.28 6.21 -4.90
C TYR A 276 1.97 7.41 -5.58
N SER A 277 3.17 7.80 -5.14
CA SER A 277 3.94 8.89 -5.77
C SER A 277 4.38 8.60 -7.20
N LYS A 278 4.43 7.32 -7.61
CA LYS A 278 4.71 6.94 -9.00
C LYS A 278 3.51 7.13 -9.92
N ILE A 279 2.31 7.23 -9.34
CA ILE A 279 1.05 7.13 -10.09
C ILE A 279 0.34 8.48 -10.12
N GLU A 280 0.36 9.21 -9.00
CA GLU A 280 -0.40 10.45 -8.83
C GLU A 280 0.51 11.64 -8.51
N LYS A 281 0.11 12.83 -8.97
CA LYS A 281 0.84 14.08 -8.74
C LYS A 281 0.58 14.55 -7.31
N VAL A 282 1.29 13.94 -6.36
CA VAL A 282 1.07 14.12 -4.93
C VAL A 282 2.16 14.96 -4.28
N VAL A 283 1.78 15.73 -3.25
CA VAL A 283 2.73 16.29 -2.28
C VAL A 283 2.33 15.81 -0.89
N PHE A 284 3.25 15.12 -0.22
CA PHE A 284 3.07 14.70 1.16
C PHE A 284 3.48 15.83 2.11
N VAL A 285 2.55 16.23 2.97
CA VAL A 285 2.70 17.38 3.88
C VAL A 285 2.36 16.97 5.29
N THR A 286 2.94 17.63 6.29
CA THR A 286 2.51 17.44 7.68
C THR A 286 1.56 18.55 8.12
N SER A 287 0.90 18.37 9.27
CA SER A 287 0.08 19.45 9.86
C SER A 287 0.92 20.70 10.16
N SER A 288 2.22 20.53 10.44
CA SER A 288 3.13 21.65 10.70
C SER A 288 3.48 22.41 9.42
N ASP A 289 3.66 21.71 8.29
CA ASP A 289 3.89 22.32 6.97
C ASP A 289 2.70 23.18 6.52
N ILE A 290 1.47 22.67 6.69
CA ILE A 290 0.25 23.40 6.36
C ILE A 290 0.13 24.69 7.18
N ALA A 291 0.44 24.62 8.47
CA ALA A 291 0.36 25.78 9.36
C ALA A 291 1.43 26.84 9.04
N LYS A 292 2.61 26.43 8.56
CA LYS A 292 3.71 27.34 8.23
C LYS A 292 3.49 28.07 6.90
N SER A 293 2.89 27.39 5.91
CA SER A 293 2.96 27.85 4.51
C SER A 293 1.64 27.65 3.74
N ALA A 294 0.56 28.26 4.21
CA ALA A 294 -0.78 28.15 3.59
C ALA A 294 -0.80 28.52 2.10
N ASP A 295 -0.08 29.56 1.70
CA ASP A 295 -0.02 30.02 0.30
C ASP A 295 0.59 28.96 -0.65
N ILE A 296 1.56 28.18 -0.18
CA ILE A 296 2.24 27.14 -0.99
C ILE A 296 1.34 25.91 -1.12
N ILE A 297 0.58 25.60 -0.07
CA ILE A 297 -0.45 24.56 -0.08
C ILE A 297 -1.54 24.90 -1.09
N GLU A 298 -1.98 26.15 -1.15
CA GLU A 298 -2.97 26.62 -2.13
C GLU A 298 -2.42 26.55 -3.55
N GLU A 299 -1.19 27.01 -3.77
CA GLU A 299 -0.54 26.94 -5.09
C GLU A 299 -0.28 25.49 -5.56
N ALA A 300 0.08 24.58 -4.65
CA ALA A 300 0.22 23.16 -4.97
C ALA A 300 -1.12 22.60 -5.50
N LYS A 301 -2.25 22.98 -4.90
CA LYS A 301 -3.58 22.60 -5.38
C LYS A 301 -3.91 23.22 -6.74
N GLU A 302 -3.60 24.51 -6.93
CA GLU A 302 -3.83 25.20 -8.21
C GLU A 302 -3.01 24.61 -9.36
N THR A 303 -1.81 24.11 -9.06
CA THR A 303 -0.92 23.42 -10.01
C THR A 303 -1.28 21.94 -10.21
N GLY A 304 -2.44 21.50 -9.70
CA GLY A 304 -3.00 20.16 -9.89
C GLY A 304 -2.41 19.09 -8.97
N HIS A 305 -1.72 19.46 -7.89
CA HIS A 305 -1.21 18.48 -6.93
C HIS A 305 -2.28 18.07 -5.91
N THR A 306 -2.39 16.77 -5.68
CA THR A 306 -3.16 16.22 -4.57
C THR A 306 -2.31 16.28 -3.30
N LEU A 307 -2.87 16.79 -2.20
CA LEU A 307 -2.16 16.91 -0.93
C LEU A 307 -2.61 15.81 0.02
N PHE A 308 -1.65 15.06 0.56
CA PHE A 308 -1.91 14.08 1.61
C PHE A 308 -1.18 14.46 2.90
N VAL A 309 -1.96 14.56 3.98
CA VAL A 309 -1.42 14.86 5.30
C VAL A 309 -0.86 13.58 5.91
N ILE A 310 0.44 13.57 6.18
CA ILE A 310 1.14 12.43 6.78
C ILE A 310 1.72 12.77 8.17
N PRO A 311 1.91 11.75 9.02
CA PRO A 311 2.66 11.90 10.27
C PRO A 311 4.11 12.32 10.06
N GLU A 312 4.68 13.09 10.99
CA GLU A 312 6.08 13.57 10.93
C GLU A 312 7.10 12.42 10.82
N ASN A 313 6.88 11.33 11.55
CA ASN A 313 7.75 10.15 11.49
C ASN A 313 7.72 9.43 10.13
N LEU A 314 6.63 9.56 9.36
CA LEU A 314 6.58 9.08 7.99
C LEU A 314 7.33 10.05 7.06
N LYS A 315 7.15 11.37 7.24
CA LYS A 315 7.86 12.40 6.46
C LYS A 315 9.38 12.19 6.53
N GLU A 316 9.93 12.03 7.73
CA GLU A 316 11.37 11.76 7.92
C GLU A 316 11.86 10.50 7.18
N LYS A 317 11.02 9.48 7.06
CA LYS A 317 11.36 8.21 6.39
C LYS A 317 11.32 8.30 4.87
N VAL A 318 10.39 9.08 4.32
CA VAL A 318 10.18 9.18 2.87
C VAL A 318 10.99 10.32 2.25
N HIS A 319 11.49 11.26 3.06
CA HIS A 319 12.33 12.37 2.64
C HIS A 319 13.53 11.89 1.80
N GLY A 320 13.69 12.45 0.60
CA GLY A 320 14.77 12.11 -0.32
C GLY A 320 14.77 10.66 -0.82
N THR A 321 13.66 9.92 -0.66
CA THR A 321 13.62 8.53 -1.10
C THR A 321 13.39 8.44 -2.60
N VAL A 322 14.34 7.85 -3.31
CA VAL A 322 14.21 7.50 -4.73
C VAL A 322 13.40 6.22 -4.85
N THR A 323 12.47 6.22 -5.78
CA THR A 323 11.62 5.07 -6.11
C THR A 323 12.21 4.31 -7.29
N ASP A 324 12.01 2.99 -7.32
CA ASP A 324 12.52 2.15 -8.40
C ASP A 324 11.91 2.53 -9.75
N ASP A 325 12.70 2.40 -10.82
CA ASP A 325 12.23 2.65 -12.18
C ASP A 325 11.13 1.64 -12.54
N THR A 326 9.90 2.12 -12.61
CA THR A 326 8.71 1.29 -12.72
C THR A 326 8.00 1.54 -14.04
N THR A 327 7.60 0.46 -14.71
CA THR A 327 6.81 0.48 -15.94
C THR A 327 5.33 0.53 -15.59
N LEU A 328 4.61 1.54 -16.08
CA LEU A 328 3.17 1.66 -15.90
C LEU A 328 2.45 0.94 -17.03
N ILE A 329 1.56 0.01 -16.69
CA ILE A 329 0.77 -0.76 -17.65
C ILE A 329 -0.70 -0.49 -17.36
N SER A 330 -1.49 -0.27 -18.41
CA SER A 330 -2.92 -0.09 -18.22
C SER A 330 -3.67 -1.42 -18.12
N GLU A 331 -4.83 -1.42 -17.47
CA GLU A 331 -5.71 -2.59 -17.41
C GLU A 331 -6.06 -3.13 -18.82
N ALA A 332 -6.34 -2.24 -19.77
CA ALA A 332 -6.63 -2.63 -21.15
C ALA A 332 -5.43 -3.29 -21.85
N GLU A 333 -4.19 -2.90 -21.55
CA GLU A 333 -2.99 -3.55 -22.10
C GLU A 333 -2.82 -4.97 -21.56
N VAL A 334 -3.15 -5.19 -20.27
CA VAL A 334 -3.14 -6.52 -19.66
C VAL A 334 -4.23 -7.42 -20.25
N GLU A 335 -5.43 -6.88 -20.49
CA GLU A 335 -6.52 -7.64 -21.12
C GLU A 335 -6.20 -8.02 -22.57
N ASN A 336 -5.57 -7.11 -23.33
CA ASN A 336 -5.23 -7.33 -24.74
C ASN A 336 -3.99 -8.21 -24.93
N ASN A 337 -3.04 -8.19 -23.98
CA ASN A 337 -1.85 -9.03 -24.01
C ASN A 337 -1.48 -9.55 -22.61
N PRO A 338 -2.07 -10.68 -22.18
CA PRO A 338 -1.81 -11.25 -20.85
C PRO A 338 -0.34 -11.65 -20.63
N GLU A 339 0.41 -11.95 -21.70
CA GLU A 339 1.82 -12.38 -21.63
C GLU A 339 2.77 -11.22 -21.27
N ILE A 340 2.33 -9.96 -21.38
CA ILE A 340 3.14 -8.79 -21.02
C ILE A 340 3.59 -8.83 -19.55
N LEU A 341 2.74 -9.37 -18.67
CA LEU A 341 3.04 -9.48 -17.25
C LEU A 341 4.10 -10.54 -16.95
N SER A 342 4.12 -11.64 -17.72
CA SER A 342 5.18 -12.66 -17.61
C SER A 342 6.49 -12.13 -18.16
N ASP A 343 6.48 -11.46 -19.31
CA ASP A 343 7.69 -10.93 -19.95
C ASP A 343 8.38 -9.89 -19.07
N LEU A 344 7.60 -9.00 -18.42
CA LEU A 344 8.15 -7.99 -17.51
C LEU A 344 8.70 -8.61 -16.22
N LYS A 345 8.06 -9.66 -15.70
CA LYS A 345 8.59 -10.43 -14.56
C LYS A 345 9.90 -11.13 -14.92
N ASP A 346 9.97 -11.76 -16.09
CA ASP A 346 11.16 -12.45 -16.57
C ASP A 346 12.31 -11.48 -16.88
N ALA A 347 11.99 -10.26 -17.31
CA ALA A 347 12.94 -9.16 -17.48
C ALA A 347 13.38 -8.51 -16.15
N GLY A 348 12.78 -8.89 -15.02
CA GLY A 348 13.06 -8.31 -13.71
C GLY A 348 12.64 -6.84 -13.56
N GLN A 349 11.70 -6.38 -14.39
CA GLN A 349 11.18 -5.00 -14.32
C GLN A 349 10.02 -4.90 -13.33
N TYR A 350 10.05 -3.86 -12.49
CA TYR A 350 8.92 -3.52 -11.64
C TYR A 350 7.83 -2.87 -12.50
N PHE A 351 6.57 -3.28 -12.30
CA PHE A 351 5.44 -2.66 -12.99
C PHE A 351 4.27 -2.42 -12.05
N ILE A 352 3.45 -1.44 -12.40
CA ILE A 352 2.22 -1.05 -11.70
C ILE A 352 1.10 -1.12 -12.74
N ILE A 353 0.00 -1.82 -12.39
CA ILE A 353 -1.21 -1.83 -13.19
C ILE A 353 -2.07 -0.65 -12.74
N VAL A 354 -2.48 0.17 -13.70
CA VAL A 354 -3.29 1.37 -13.48
C VAL A 354 -4.49 1.39 -14.45
N PRO A 355 -5.60 2.06 -14.09
CA PRO A 355 -6.63 2.38 -15.08
C PRO A 355 -6.07 3.23 -16.23
N ASP A 356 -6.64 3.13 -17.44
CA ASP A 356 -6.13 3.85 -18.63
C ASP A 356 -6.01 5.36 -18.41
N GLU A 357 -6.99 5.97 -17.74
CA GLU A 357 -7.04 7.40 -17.41
C GLU A 357 -5.90 7.86 -16.49
N ILE A 358 -5.30 6.92 -15.75
CA ILE A 358 -4.24 7.18 -14.78
C ILE A 358 -2.86 7.04 -15.44
N LYS A 359 -2.73 6.19 -16.46
CA LYS A 359 -1.44 5.95 -17.15
C LYS A 359 -0.87 7.23 -17.79
N GLU A 360 -1.69 7.96 -18.54
CA GLU A 360 -1.27 9.19 -19.24
C GLU A 360 -0.75 10.25 -18.26
N LYS A 361 -1.40 10.38 -17.10
CA LYS A 361 -0.98 11.30 -16.03
C LYS A 361 0.33 10.87 -15.36
N ALA A 362 0.51 9.57 -15.16
CA ALA A 362 1.65 9.00 -14.47
C ALA A 362 2.97 9.10 -15.28
N GLU A 363 2.90 9.06 -16.61
CA GLU A 363 4.08 9.28 -17.47
C GLU A 363 4.64 10.71 -17.38
N GLU A 364 3.78 11.73 -17.27
CA GLU A 364 4.22 13.13 -17.06
C GLU A 364 4.92 13.33 -15.71
N ILE A 365 4.43 12.64 -14.67
CA ILE A 365 4.98 12.71 -13.30
C ILE A 365 6.39 12.13 -13.22
N LYS A 366 6.65 11.02 -13.92
CA LYS A 366 7.96 10.38 -13.97
C LYS A 366 9.04 11.32 -14.49
N VAL A 367 8.70 12.10 -15.53
CA VAL A 367 9.58 13.12 -16.12
C VAL A 367 9.79 14.29 -15.15
N GLU A 368 8.74 14.71 -14.43
CA GLU A 368 8.78 15.87 -13.53
C GLU A 368 9.50 15.60 -12.19
N THR A 369 9.43 14.37 -11.66
CA THR A 369 9.94 14.03 -10.31
C THR A 369 11.27 13.27 -10.31
N GLY A 370 11.69 12.72 -11.45
CA GLY A 370 12.86 11.86 -11.53
C GLY A 370 12.76 10.63 -10.62
N ASN A 371 11.54 10.10 -10.43
CA ASN A 371 11.23 8.98 -9.53
C ASN A 371 11.44 9.25 -8.03
N THR A 372 11.51 10.50 -7.56
CA THR A 372 11.66 10.77 -6.11
C THR A 372 10.30 10.99 -5.45
N VAL A 373 10.11 10.47 -4.23
CA VAL A 373 8.90 10.80 -3.44
C VAL A 373 8.90 12.30 -3.15
N ARG A 374 7.86 13.00 -3.60
CA ARG A 374 7.70 14.45 -3.43
C ARG A 374 7.06 14.76 -2.08
N ASP A 375 7.89 15.02 -1.08
CA ASP A 375 7.44 15.67 0.16
C ASP A 375 7.44 17.20 0.03
N PHE A 376 6.98 17.89 1.07
CA PHE A 376 6.87 19.34 1.06
C PHE A 376 8.21 20.06 0.84
N ASP A 377 9.28 19.57 1.45
CA ASP A 377 10.61 20.19 1.36
C ASP A 377 11.19 20.00 -0.06
N HIS A 378 11.04 18.81 -0.63
CA HIS A 378 11.46 18.54 -2.00
C HIS A 378 10.64 19.32 -3.04
N TYR A 379 9.33 19.53 -2.79
CA TYR A 379 8.50 20.39 -3.63
C TYR A 379 9.00 21.85 -3.63
N ILE A 380 9.40 22.37 -2.46
CA ILE A 380 10.00 23.71 -2.36
C ILE A 380 11.33 23.79 -3.12
N GLU A 381 12.19 22.78 -2.99
CA GLU A 381 13.48 22.71 -3.69
C GLU A 381 13.31 22.65 -5.22
N GLN A 382 12.48 21.74 -5.73
CA GLN A 382 12.18 21.60 -7.16
C GLN A 382 11.63 22.91 -7.74
N ARG A 383 10.70 23.54 -7.02
CA ARG A 383 10.14 24.84 -7.41
C ARG A 383 11.23 25.92 -7.46
N SER A 384 12.12 25.98 -6.47
CA SER A 384 13.21 26.96 -6.43
C SER A 384 14.16 26.80 -7.62
N GLN A 385 14.49 25.55 -7.97
CA GLN A 385 15.37 25.21 -9.10
C GLN A 385 14.74 25.54 -10.46
N ASN A 386 13.43 25.33 -10.62
CA ASN A 386 12.70 25.60 -11.85
C ASN A 386 12.24 27.06 -12.00
N PHE A 387 12.62 27.95 -11.08
CA PHE A 387 12.21 29.35 -11.11
C PHE A 387 13.06 30.18 -12.09
N GLU A 388 12.42 30.77 -13.09
CA GLU A 388 13.06 31.74 -14.00
C GLU A 388 12.80 33.20 -13.58
N PHE A 389 13.88 33.98 -13.48
CA PHE A 389 13.79 35.43 -13.26
C PHE A 389 13.35 36.15 -14.54
N LYS A 390 12.29 36.94 -14.45
CA LYS A 390 11.89 37.87 -15.51
C LYS A 390 12.63 39.19 -15.35
N PHE A 391 13.87 39.22 -15.84
CA PHE A 391 14.70 40.43 -15.81
C PHE A 391 14.13 41.52 -16.72
N ILE A 392 14.17 42.75 -16.23
CA ILE A 392 13.78 43.95 -16.99
C ILE A 392 14.98 44.83 -17.26
N THR A 393 14.92 45.50 -18.40
CA THR A 393 15.94 46.47 -18.82
C THR A 393 15.65 47.85 -18.23
N LEU A 394 16.69 48.68 -18.08
CA LEU A 394 16.55 50.01 -17.48
C LEU A 394 15.60 50.94 -18.26
N SER A 395 15.41 50.70 -19.57
CA SER A 395 14.46 51.45 -20.40
C SER A 395 12.99 51.15 -20.08
N GLN A 396 12.71 50.05 -19.37
CA GLN A 396 11.37 49.64 -18.96
C GLN A 396 10.98 50.17 -17.56
N LEU A 397 11.93 50.80 -16.85
CA LEU A 397 11.68 51.41 -15.54
C LEU A 397 10.99 52.76 -15.70
N SER A 398 10.05 53.05 -14.82
CA SER A 398 9.48 54.39 -14.67
C SER A 398 10.53 55.37 -14.17
N PHE A 399 10.28 56.67 -14.34
CA PHE A 399 11.19 57.73 -13.88
C PHE A 399 11.54 57.62 -12.38
N ASN A 400 10.55 57.30 -11.53
CA ASN A 400 10.77 57.13 -10.10
C ASN A 400 11.63 55.89 -9.80
N GLU A 401 11.35 54.75 -10.45
CA GLU A 401 12.13 53.52 -10.29
C GLU A 401 13.58 53.73 -10.76
N LEU A 402 13.79 54.43 -11.88
CA LEU A 402 15.12 54.72 -12.42
C LEU A 402 15.92 55.65 -11.49
N ASN A 403 15.28 56.68 -10.93
CA ASN A 403 15.93 57.57 -9.95
C ASN A 403 16.39 56.80 -8.71
N ASN A 404 15.57 55.86 -8.21
CA ASN A 404 15.95 55.02 -7.09
C ASN A 404 17.06 54.03 -7.46
N TYR A 405 17.01 53.43 -8.65
CA TYR A 405 18.07 52.56 -9.17
C TYR A 405 19.42 53.29 -9.26
N GLN A 406 19.43 54.54 -9.72
CA GLN A 406 20.65 55.36 -9.82
C GLN A 406 21.30 55.65 -8.46
N LEU A 407 20.62 55.42 -7.34
CA LEU A 407 21.21 55.54 -6.00
C LEU A 407 22.26 54.47 -5.71
N ILE A 408 22.33 53.38 -6.48
CA ILE A 408 23.30 52.29 -6.29
C ILE A 408 24.73 52.82 -6.20
N GLU A 409 25.14 53.64 -7.17
CA GLU A 409 26.50 54.20 -7.20
C GLU A 409 26.78 55.10 -6.00
N LYS A 410 25.76 55.85 -5.57
CA LYS A 410 25.85 56.68 -4.37
C LYS A 410 25.97 55.84 -3.11
N ILE A 411 25.21 54.75 -3.00
CA ILE A 411 25.29 53.81 -1.88
C ILE A 411 26.68 53.18 -1.82
N TYR A 412 27.21 52.70 -2.95
CA TYR A 412 28.59 52.21 -3.04
C TYR A 412 29.61 53.25 -2.59
N SER A 413 29.48 54.50 -3.01
CA SER A 413 30.38 55.57 -2.57
C SER A 413 30.36 55.81 -1.06
N ILE A 414 29.22 55.60 -0.40
CA ILE A 414 29.05 55.80 1.05
C ILE A 414 29.71 54.67 1.85
N ILE A 415 29.56 53.42 1.40
CA ILE A 415 30.06 52.24 2.12
C ILE A 415 31.54 51.94 1.90
N GLY A 416 32.23 52.74 1.08
CA GLY A 416 33.66 52.58 0.78
C GLY A 416 33.97 51.83 -0.53
N GLY A 417 32.98 51.64 -1.40
CA GLY A 417 33.14 51.07 -2.72
C GLY A 417 32.20 49.90 -3.01
N LYS A 418 32.24 49.42 -4.25
CA LYS A 418 31.50 48.23 -4.69
C LYS A 418 32.17 46.97 -4.12
N PRO A 419 31.41 46.06 -3.46
CA PRO A 419 31.97 44.79 -2.98
C PRO A 419 32.57 43.98 -4.13
N LYS A 420 33.74 43.36 -3.92
CA LYS A 420 34.45 42.55 -4.94
C LYS A 420 33.62 41.35 -5.44
N ASN A 421 32.62 40.96 -4.67
CA ASN A 421 31.78 39.78 -4.87
C ASN A 421 30.50 40.12 -5.63
N VAL A 422 30.35 41.37 -6.09
CA VAL A 422 29.20 41.84 -6.86
C VAL A 422 29.71 42.46 -8.16
N ASN A 423 29.33 41.89 -9.29
CA ASN A 423 29.62 42.37 -10.64
C ASN A 423 28.47 43.19 -11.21
N GLN A 424 27.23 42.83 -10.92
CA GLN A 424 26.06 43.50 -11.48
C GLN A 424 24.87 43.51 -10.51
N VAL A 425 23.99 44.50 -10.69
CA VAL A 425 22.68 44.56 -10.03
C VAL A 425 21.63 44.44 -11.11
N LEU A 426 20.73 43.47 -10.99
CA LEU A 426 19.66 43.21 -11.95
C LEU A 426 18.30 43.48 -11.29
N ILE A 427 17.33 43.90 -12.09
CA ILE A 427 15.96 44.10 -11.62
C ILE A 427 15.08 43.03 -12.24
N SER A 428 14.25 42.39 -11.42
CA SER A 428 13.33 41.34 -11.86
C SER A 428 11.89 41.66 -11.46
N GLU A 429 10.93 41.32 -12.32
CA GLU A 429 9.50 41.38 -11.99
C GLU A 429 9.07 40.23 -11.07
N THR A 430 9.65 39.06 -11.29
CA THR A 430 9.44 37.85 -10.51
C THR A 430 10.62 37.64 -9.55
N MET A 431 10.36 37.19 -8.32
CA MET A 431 11.42 36.83 -7.37
C MET A 431 11.18 35.44 -6.79
N GLN A 432 12.28 34.75 -6.49
CA GLN A 432 12.22 33.54 -5.66
C GLN A 432 11.64 33.91 -4.28
N ARG A 433 10.86 33.01 -3.71
CA ARG A 433 10.37 33.18 -2.34
C ARG A 433 11.49 32.74 -1.38
N ASP A 434 11.64 33.48 -0.29
CA ASP A 434 12.62 33.17 0.75
C ASP A 434 12.35 31.80 1.38
N ALA A 435 13.41 31.04 1.70
CA ALA A 435 13.29 29.64 2.14
C ALA A 435 12.72 29.48 3.56
N TYR A 436 12.74 30.54 4.39
CA TYR A 436 12.32 30.50 5.78
C TYR A 436 11.01 31.27 6.03
N SER A 437 10.84 32.42 5.36
CA SER A 437 9.67 33.29 5.51
C SER A 437 8.64 33.11 4.39
N PHE A 438 8.98 32.37 3.32
CA PHE A 438 8.13 32.06 2.17
C PHE A 438 7.45 33.26 1.50
N SER A 439 7.90 34.46 1.83
CA SER A 439 7.53 35.71 1.18
C SER A 439 8.38 35.90 -0.08
N PRO A 440 7.86 36.54 -1.15
CA PRO A 440 8.69 36.90 -2.30
C PRO A 440 9.89 37.71 -1.81
N ALA A 441 11.09 37.20 -2.04
CA ALA A 441 12.30 37.88 -1.60
C ALA A 441 12.33 39.28 -2.22
N ALA A 442 12.57 40.29 -1.39
CA ALA A 442 12.61 41.67 -1.87
C ALA A 442 13.92 41.94 -2.64
N GLY A 443 14.98 41.22 -2.27
CA GLY A 443 16.28 41.15 -2.93
C GLY A 443 16.85 39.73 -2.82
N LEU A 444 17.86 39.43 -3.63
CA LEU A 444 18.62 38.18 -3.57
C LEU A 444 20.05 38.40 -4.03
N PHE A 445 21.03 38.08 -3.17
CA PHE A 445 22.43 37.98 -3.56
C PHE A 445 22.78 36.56 -4.03
N GLN A 446 23.28 36.46 -5.27
CA GLN A 446 23.79 35.22 -5.85
C GLN A 446 25.32 35.30 -5.93
N GLY A 447 26.00 34.61 -5.00
CA GLY A 447 27.44 34.69 -4.82
C GLY A 447 28.27 34.03 -5.94
N LEU A 448 27.78 32.95 -6.56
CA LEU A 448 28.48 32.26 -7.65
C LEU A 448 28.51 33.13 -8.92
N GLU A 449 27.36 33.70 -9.27
CA GLU A 449 27.16 34.59 -10.42
C GLU A 449 27.58 36.04 -10.11
N LYS A 450 27.96 36.32 -8.86
CA LYS A 450 28.36 37.63 -8.33
C LYS A 450 27.34 38.71 -8.71
N ARG A 451 26.05 38.49 -8.46
CA ARG A 451 25.00 39.46 -8.81
C ARG A 451 23.99 39.65 -7.69
N ILE A 452 23.47 40.87 -7.57
CA ILE A 452 22.34 41.19 -6.70
C ILE A 452 21.10 41.34 -7.59
N ILE A 453 20.00 40.69 -7.22
CA ILE A 453 18.72 40.81 -7.91
C ILE A 453 17.76 41.54 -6.98
N ILE A 454 17.07 42.57 -7.47
CA ILE A 454 16.08 43.33 -6.69
C ILE A 454 14.72 43.24 -7.36
N LYS A 455 13.66 43.03 -6.57
CA LYS A 455 12.29 43.04 -7.07
C LYS A 455 11.91 44.43 -7.59
N ARG A 456 11.36 44.53 -8.79
CA ARG A 456 10.91 45.81 -9.38
C ARG A 456 10.05 46.64 -8.42
N SER A 457 9.09 46.01 -7.73
CA SER A 457 8.17 46.69 -6.82
C SER A 457 8.87 47.43 -5.67
N VAL A 458 10.09 47.02 -5.29
CA VAL A 458 10.89 47.68 -4.24
C VAL A 458 11.40 49.05 -4.70
N LEU A 459 11.66 49.23 -5.99
CA LEU A 459 12.13 50.50 -6.57
C LEU A 459 11.07 51.62 -6.50
N SER A 460 9.81 51.31 -6.22
CA SER A 460 8.74 52.32 -6.06
C SER A 460 8.94 53.19 -4.81
N ASN A 461 9.64 52.67 -3.78
CA ASN A 461 9.87 53.34 -2.53
C ASN A 461 11.37 53.44 -2.24
N ARG A 462 11.90 54.67 -2.23
CA ARG A 462 13.31 54.96 -2.00
C ARG A 462 13.87 54.36 -0.70
N GLN A 463 13.15 54.49 0.41
CA GLN A 463 13.63 54.00 1.71
C GLN A 463 13.69 52.47 1.73
N ARG A 464 12.64 51.82 1.19
CA ARG A 464 12.59 50.36 1.07
C ARG A 464 13.68 49.84 0.15
N PHE A 465 13.92 50.52 -0.98
CA PHE A 465 15.02 50.18 -1.89
C PHE A 465 16.38 50.25 -1.21
N ILE A 466 16.69 51.34 -0.50
CA ILE A 466 17.96 51.48 0.22
C ILE A 466 18.11 50.36 1.25
N ALA A 467 17.06 50.09 2.03
CA ALA A 467 17.10 49.05 3.06
C ALA A 467 17.38 47.66 2.47
N VAL A 468 16.61 47.25 1.45
CA VAL A 468 16.78 45.94 0.79
C VAL A 468 18.13 45.85 0.12
N PHE A 469 18.60 46.90 -0.55
CA PHE A 469 19.90 46.86 -1.22
C PHE A 469 21.06 46.76 -0.22
N LEU A 470 20.97 47.42 0.93
CA LEU A 470 21.97 47.28 1.99
C LEU A 470 21.97 45.89 2.63
N HIS A 471 20.79 45.26 2.76
CA HIS A 471 20.66 43.87 3.21
C HIS A 471 21.44 42.92 2.28
N GLU A 472 21.21 43.01 0.98
CA GLU A 472 21.93 42.15 0.01
C GLU A 472 23.43 42.44 -0.04
N ILE A 473 23.83 43.69 0.18
CA ILE A 473 25.25 44.05 0.31
C ILE A 473 25.87 43.44 1.56
N ALA A 474 25.15 43.36 2.68
CA ALA A 474 25.64 42.73 3.89
C ALA A 474 25.93 41.23 3.65
N HIS A 475 25.05 40.52 2.93
CA HIS A 475 25.35 39.15 2.47
C HIS A 475 26.58 39.11 1.56
N ALA A 476 26.68 40.05 0.61
CA ALA A 476 27.79 40.07 -0.34
C ALA A 476 29.16 40.35 0.29
N ILE A 477 29.22 41.17 1.33
CA ILE A 477 30.45 41.49 2.05
C ILE A 477 30.82 40.39 3.05
N SER A 478 29.86 39.94 3.85
CA SER A 478 30.11 38.97 4.93
C SER A 478 30.18 37.52 4.46
N GLY A 479 29.50 37.18 3.36
CA GLY A 479 29.28 35.79 2.94
C GLY A 479 28.39 34.99 3.88
N ALA A 480 27.72 35.64 4.84
CA ALA A 480 26.95 34.99 5.90
C ALA A 480 25.45 34.97 5.58
N THR A 481 24.73 33.98 6.11
CA THR A 481 23.27 33.85 5.99
C THR A 481 22.54 34.76 6.97
N ASP A 482 21.24 34.98 6.72
CA ASP A 482 20.36 35.71 7.64
C ASP A 482 20.40 35.16 9.06
N SER A 483 20.14 36.03 10.05
CA SER A 483 20.13 35.69 11.49
C SER A 483 21.45 35.14 12.04
N SER A 484 22.55 35.23 11.29
CA SER A 484 23.88 34.90 11.79
C SER A 484 24.53 36.12 12.46
N ARG A 485 25.33 35.89 13.50
CA ARG A 485 26.03 36.96 14.21
C ARG A 485 26.91 37.80 13.27
N THR A 486 27.60 37.14 12.34
CA THR A 486 28.45 37.81 11.34
C THR A 486 27.64 38.70 10.39
N PHE A 487 26.42 38.30 10.04
CA PHE A 487 25.52 39.11 9.22
C PHE A 487 25.01 40.33 10.00
N GLU A 488 24.56 40.14 11.24
CA GLU A 488 24.08 41.22 12.11
C GLU A 488 25.18 42.26 12.42
N ASP A 489 26.41 41.80 12.66
CA ASP A 489 27.58 42.67 12.87
C ASP A 489 27.84 43.53 11.62
N GLU A 490 27.68 42.96 10.42
CA GLU A 490 27.89 43.67 9.16
C GLU A 490 26.76 44.67 8.87
N LEU A 491 25.49 44.31 9.11
CA LEU A 491 24.37 45.25 9.03
C LEU A 491 24.55 46.41 10.01
N THR A 492 24.96 46.12 11.25
CA THR A 492 25.24 47.13 12.28
C THR A 492 26.36 48.07 11.83
N ARG A 493 27.42 47.54 11.20
CA ARG A 493 28.51 48.34 10.63
C ARG A 493 28.01 49.26 9.51
N LEU A 494 27.19 48.75 8.59
CA LEU A 494 26.61 49.54 7.50
C LEU A 494 25.70 50.66 8.03
N LEU A 495 24.87 50.38 9.03
CA LEU A 495 24.06 51.39 9.72
C LEU A 495 24.93 52.51 10.32
N GLY A 496 26.04 52.14 10.96
CA GLY A 496 27.02 53.11 11.50
C GLY A 496 27.58 54.05 10.42
N ILE A 497 28.01 53.50 9.29
CA ILE A 497 28.55 54.29 8.16
C ILE A 497 27.51 55.26 7.60
N PHE A 498 26.27 54.79 7.40
CA PHE A 498 25.20 55.66 6.93
C PHE A 498 24.81 56.72 7.96
N GLY A 499 24.87 56.40 9.25
CA GLY A 499 24.68 57.35 10.35
C GLY A 499 25.72 58.46 10.34
N GLU A 500 27.01 58.11 10.29
CA GLU A 500 28.11 59.07 10.20
C GLU A 500 27.99 59.98 8.96
N LYS A 501 27.64 59.40 7.80
CA LYS A 501 27.46 60.18 6.58
C LYS A 501 26.26 61.14 6.64
N SER A 502 25.21 60.75 7.37
CA SER A 502 24.03 61.59 7.56
C SER A 502 24.34 62.77 8.49
N LEU A 503 25.10 62.55 9.56
CA LEU A 503 25.52 63.59 10.50
C LEU A 503 26.53 64.58 9.88
N SER A 504 27.47 64.10 9.07
CA SER A 504 28.46 64.97 8.40
C SER A 504 27.84 65.95 7.39
N LYS A 505 26.66 65.65 6.84
CA LYS A 505 25.87 66.62 6.05
C LYS A 505 25.15 67.64 6.92
N GLY A 506 24.58 67.21 8.05
CA GLY A 506 23.88 68.10 8.98
C GLY A 506 24.79 69.15 9.63
N ILE A 507 26.06 68.80 9.89
CA ILE A 507 27.04 69.74 10.44
C ILE A 507 27.41 70.85 9.43
N LEU A 508 27.40 70.57 8.13
CA LEU A 508 27.67 71.56 7.08
C LEU A 508 26.54 72.57 6.88
N ASP A 509 25.29 72.21 7.22
CA ASP A 509 24.12 73.11 7.15
C ASP A 509 23.90 73.91 8.45
N ILE A 510 24.60 73.58 9.54
CA ILE A 510 24.60 74.37 10.80
C ILE A 510 25.60 75.54 10.73
N PHE A 511 26.54 75.51 9.77
CA PHE A 511 27.55 76.56 9.54
C PHE A 511 27.34 77.37 8.24
N LYS A 512 26.12 77.37 7.69
CA LYS A 512 25.64 78.36 6.70
C LYS A 512 24.55 79.20 7.34
#